data_AF-A0A7S2DSC3-F1
#
_entry.id   AF-A0A7S2DSC3-F1
#
_cell.length_a   1.000
_cell.length_b   1.000
_cell.length_c   1.000
_cell.angle_alpha   90.00
_cell.angle_beta   90.00
_cell.angle_gamma   90.00
#
_symmetry.space_group_name_H-M   'P 1'
#
loop_
_entity.id
_entity.type
_entity.pdbx_description
1 polymer ?
#
loop_
_entity_poly.entity_id
_entity_poly.type
_entity_poly.pdbx_seq_one_letter_code
_entity_poly.pdbx_strand_id
1 'polypeptide(L)'
;YTLAPGIPKGPAKFALGPVTLPTELPGEVSIAGRVQITDQRGEPVACVKLNLQVPVMGEETEVEPKADMPPQRLAEGASPVTSCAQPSDHLANPKVTTSGGVTTATATLDEDLAAVKVHVDLTIKELFVKVPIKLDIPMTWSPPLAKGDWKVTGSESFEMGAKGLLGVTAQGQIVINDGKDTEVTCVAIDSKTSEPALVV
;
A
#
# COMPACT_ATOMS: atom_id res chain seq x y z
N TYR A 1 10.79 14.58 7.48
CA TYR A 1 9.37 14.22 7.35
C TYR A 1 8.57 14.95 8.44
N THR A 2 7.28 15.20 8.24
CA THR A 2 6.38 15.78 9.26
C THR A 2 5.05 15.06 9.26
N LEU A 3 4.44 14.86 10.44
CA LEU A 3 3.10 14.32 10.61
C LEU A 3 2.29 15.28 11.48
N ALA A 4 1.15 15.75 10.97
CA ALA A 4 0.20 16.58 11.70
C ALA A 4 -1.22 16.00 11.50
N PRO A 5 -2.06 15.89 12.56
CA PRO A 5 -1.69 16.00 13.96
C PRO A 5 -0.59 14.99 14.33
N GLY A 6 0.25 15.34 15.30
CA GLY A 6 1.26 14.43 15.81
C GLY A 6 0.61 13.25 16.55
N ILE A 7 1.29 12.11 16.59
CA ILE A 7 0.86 10.98 17.44
C ILE A 7 0.98 11.42 18.91
N PRO A 8 -0.08 11.28 19.73
CA PRO A 8 -0.02 11.67 21.14
C PRO A 8 1.13 11.00 21.88
N LYS A 9 1.78 11.75 22.78
CA LYS A 9 2.85 11.21 23.63
C LYS A 9 2.28 10.17 24.60
N GLY A 10 2.82 8.96 24.59
CA GLY A 10 2.43 7.89 25.50
C GLY A 10 2.65 6.50 24.89
N PRO A 11 2.17 5.43 25.54
CA PRO A 11 2.16 4.09 24.95
C PRO A 11 1.33 4.10 23.67
N ALA A 12 1.97 3.81 22.54
CA ALA A 12 1.31 3.61 21.26
C ALA A 12 1.29 2.11 20.93
N LYS A 13 0.17 1.62 20.41
CA LYS A 13 0.02 0.27 19.87
C LYS A 13 -0.53 0.35 18.47
N PHE A 14 0.08 -0.43 17.58
CA PHE A 14 -0.39 -0.69 16.24
C PHE A 14 -0.46 -2.20 16.07
N ALA A 15 -1.61 -2.72 15.66
CA ALA A 15 -1.78 -4.13 15.36
C ALA A 15 -2.30 -4.29 13.93
N LEU A 16 -1.76 -5.27 13.21
CA LEU A 16 -2.15 -5.63 11.85
C LEU A 16 -2.44 -7.14 11.82
N GLY A 17 -3.61 -7.51 11.30
CA GLY A 17 -4.06 -8.90 11.20
C GLY A 17 -5.00 -9.34 12.34
N PRO A 18 -5.45 -10.61 12.31
CA PRO A 18 -5.00 -11.69 11.44
C PRO A 18 -5.40 -11.50 9.98
N VAL A 19 -4.54 -11.95 9.05
CA VAL A 19 -4.82 -11.93 7.60
C VAL A 19 -4.95 -13.38 7.15
N THR A 20 -6.01 -13.69 6.40
CA THR A 20 -6.16 -14.99 5.74
C THR A 20 -5.85 -14.80 4.27
N LEU A 21 -4.92 -15.58 3.74
CA LEU A 21 -4.48 -15.49 2.35
C LEU A 21 -5.29 -16.47 1.49
N PRO A 22 -5.62 -16.13 0.24
CA PRO A 22 -6.26 -17.06 -0.68
C PRO A 22 -5.33 -18.25 -0.91
N THR A 23 -5.87 -19.46 -0.78
CA THR A 23 -5.14 -20.72 -0.98
C THR A 23 -4.94 -21.07 -2.44
N GLU A 24 -5.52 -20.30 -3.36
CA GLU A 24 -5.56 -20.56 -4.81
C GLU A 24 -4.45 -19.86 -5.59
N LEU A 25 -3.57 -19.12 -4.91
CA LEU A 25 -2.46 -18.39 -5.55
C LEU A 25 -1.31 -19.36 -5.90
N PRO A 26 -0.90 -19.53 -7.16
CA PRO A 26 0.25 -20.37 -7.47
C PRO A 26 1.58 -19.74 -6.99
N GLY A 27 2.46 -20.53 -6.35
CA GLY A 27 3.85 -20.16 -5.99
C GLY A 27 4.12 -19.87 -4.51
N GLU A 28 5.36 -19.53 -4.16
CA GLU A 28 5.75 -19.06 -2.82
C GLU A 28 6.01 -17.56 -2.84
N VAL A 29 5.40 -16.83 -1.89
CA VAL A 29 5.71 -15.41 -1.68
C VAL A 29 6.27 -15.23 -0.27
N SER A 30 7.55 -14.89 -0.20
CA SER A 30 8.21 -14.48 1.04
C SER A 30 8.44 -12.97 1.03
N ILE A 31 7.76 -12.25 1.92
CA ILE A 31 7.95 -10.81 2.13
C ILE A 31 8.61 -10.62 3.50
N ALA A 32 9.92 -10.41 3.49
CA ALA A 32 10.67 -10.00 4.67
C ALA A 32 11.08 -8.52 4.54
N GLY A 33 10.84 -7.73 5.60
CA GLY A 33 11.13 -6.32 5.60
C GLY A 33 11.26 -5.73 6.99
N ARG A 34 11.83 -4.53 7.07
CA ARG A 34 11.82 -3.71 8.28
C ARG A 34 11.36 -2.32 7.91
N VAL A 35 10.30 -1.85 8.57
CA VAL A 35 9.86 -0.46 8.48
C VAL A 35 10.36 0.24 9.73
N GLN A 36 11.37 1.09 9.57
CA GLN A 36 11.93 1.87 10.66
C GLN A 36 11.44 3.32 10.54
N ILE A 37 10.80 3.81 11.59
CA ILE A 37 10.37 5.20 11.72
C ILE A 37 11.40 5.86 12.64
N THR A 38 12.13 6.85 12.16
CA THR A 38 13.14 7.61 12.92
C THR A 38 12.71 9.06 13.09
N ASP A 39 13.09 9.76 14.18
CA ASP A 39 12.82 11.18 14.40
C ASP A 39 13.66 12.11 13.49
N GLN A 40 13.50 13.43 13.63
CA GLN A 40 14.29 14.42 12.87
C GLN A 40 15.81 14.36 13.16
N ARG A 41 16.20 13.70 14.25
CA ARG A 41 17.59 13.49 14.67
C ARG A 41 18.11 12.12 14.23
N GLY A 42 17.30 11.34 13.51
CA GLY A 42 17.61 9.98 13.08
C GLY A 42 17.43 8.93 14.19
N GLU A 43 16.85 9.29 15.34
CA GLU A 43 16.64 8.36 16.45
C GLU A 43 15.43 7.45 16.14
N PRO A 44 15.53 6.12 16.25
CA PRO A 44 14.40 5.23 15.99
C PRO A 44 13.25 5.49 16.96
N VAL A 45 12.08 5.84 16.41
CA VAL A 45 10.80 6.03 17.11
C VAL A 45 9.95 4.76 17.09
N ALA A 46 10.00 4.00 16.00
CA ALA A 46 9.37 2.69 15.90
C ALA A 46 10.09 1.81 14.88
N CYS A 47 10.04 0.49 15.07
CA CYS A 47 10.59 -0.47 14.12
C CYS A 47 9.62 -1.65 13.99
N VAL A 48 9.05 -1.82 12.80
CA VAL A 48 8.14 -2.91 12.46
C VAL A 48 8.92 -3.91 11.62
N LYS A 49 9.17 -5.11 12.17
CA LYS A 49 9.72 -6.23 11.40
C LYS A 49 8.57 -6.95 10.72
N LEU A 50 8.52 -6.91 9.39
CA LEU A 50 7.61 -7.70 8.59
C LEU A 50 8.31 -9.00 8.20
N ASN A 51 7.68 -10.13 8.49
CA ASN A 51 8.14 -11.43 8.00
C ASN A 51 6.91 -12.25 7.64
N LEU A 52 6.48 -12.14 6.40
CA LEU A 52 5.32 -12.83 5.86
C LEU A 52 5.83 -13.94 4.93
N GLN A 53 5.75 -15.18 5.40
CA GLN A 53 5.93 -16.36 4.55
C GLN A 53 4.56 -16.90 4.22
N VAL A 54 4.24 -16.95 2.93
CA VAL A 54 2.98 -17.46 2.43
C VAL A 54 3.25 -18.79 1.73
N PRO A 55 3.00 -19.94 2.39
CA PRO A 55 3.06 -21.22 1.71
C PRO A 55 1.81 -21.36 0.84
N VAL A 56 1.99 -21.46 -0.47
CA VAL A 56 0.91 -21.85 -1.37
C VAL A 56 1.33 -23.08 -2.15
N MET A 57 0.44 -24.07 -2.23
CA MET A 57 0.75 -25.36 -2.85
C MET A 57 0.83 -25.19 -4.36
N GLY A 58 2.05 -25.20 -4.91
CA GLY A 58 2.33 -25.29 -6.33
C GLY A 58 3.80 -25.63 -6.55
N GLU A 59 4.09 -26.56 -7.47
CA GLU A 59 5.42 -27.10 -7.75
C GLU A 59 6.52 -26.04 -7.84
N GLU A 60 7.62 -26.33 -7.15
CA GLU A 60 8.87 -25.58 -7.16
C GLU A 60 9.39 -25.45 -8.60
N THR A 61 9.23 -24.28 -9.20
CA THR A 61 10.11 -23.87 -10.29
C THR A 61 11.13 -22.93 -9.70
N GLU A 62 12.35 -23.45 -9.54
CA GLU A 62 13.52 -22.74 -9.06
C GLU A 62 13.82 -21.55 -10.00
N VAL A 63 13.45 -20.33 -9.61
CA VAL A 63 13.81 -19.12 -10.35
C VAL A 63 15.17 -18.66 -9.84
N GLU A 64 16.22 -18.90 -10.64
CA GLU A 64 17.55 -18.36 -10.37
C GLU A 64 17.49 -16.82 -10.24
N PRO A 65 18.14 -16.24 -9.22
CA PRO A 65 18.15 -14.80 -9.02
C PRO A 65 19.01 -14.14 -10.11
N LYS A 66 18.36 -13.53 -11.11
CA LYS A 66 19.05 -12.63 -12.04
C LYS A 66 19.47 -11.36 -11.30
N ALA A 67 20.74 -11.34 -10.89
CA ALA A 67 21.42 -10.14 -10.45
C ALA A 67 21.55 -9.13 -11.61
N ASP A 68 21.51 -7.84 -11.25
CA ASP A 68 21.80 -6.69 -12.11
C ASP A 68 20.82 -6.38 -13.24
N MET A 69 19.64 -5.88 -12.86
CA MET A 69 18.83 -5.03 -13.75
C MET A 69 18.88 -3.57 -13.26
N PRO A 70 19.31 -2.60 -14.09
CA PRO A 70 19.36 -1.20 -13.70
C PRO A 70 17.96 -0.69 -13.32
N PRO A 71 17.84 0.29 -12.41
CA PRO A 71 16.55 0.86 -12.02
C PRO A 71 15.88 1.47 -13.26
N GLN A 72 14.86 0.79 -13.77
CA GLN A 72 14.00 1.33 -14.82
C GLN A 72 13.15 2.42 -14.21
N ARG A 73 13.34 3.66 -14.67
CA ARG A 73 12.43 4.76 -14.38
C ARG A 73 11.10 4.44 -15.07
N LEU A 74 10.03 4.33 -14.30
CA LEU A 74 8.67 4.31 -14.85
C LEU A 74 8.50 5.55 -15.72
N ALA A 75 8.11 5.37 -16.98
CA ALA A 75 7.81 6.48 -17.86
C ALA A 75 6.72 7.35 -17.22
N GLU A 76 6.88 8.68 -17.26
CA GLU A 76 5.84 9.64 -16.85
C GLU A 76 4.60 9.47 -17.75
N GLY A 77 3.67 8.64 -17.28
CA GLY A 77 2.39 8.38 -17.91
C GLY A 77 1.44 7.86 -16.85
N ALA A 78 0.28 8.53 -16.70
CA ALA A 78 -0.83 8.26 -15.79
C ALA A 78 -0.58 7.20 -14.70
N SER A 79 -0.49 7.65 -13.44
CA SER A 79 -0.44 6.74 -12.29
C SER A 79 -1.55 5.68 -12.41
N PRO A 80 -1.23 4.37 -12.29
CA PRO A 80 -2.21 3.29 -12.42
C PRO A 80 -3.18 3.22 -11.23
N VAL A 81 -3.21 4.27 -10.41
CA VAL A 81 -3.90 4.35 -9.14
C VAL A 81 -4.79 5.59 -9.18
N THR A 82 -6.10 5.38 -9.08
CA THR A 82 -7.11 6.45 -9.05
C THR A 82 -7.89 6.38 -7.74
N SER A 83 -8.34 7.53 -7.24
CA SER A 83 -9.27 7.54 -6.12
C SER A 83 -10.64 7.06 -6.59
N CYS A 84 -11.25 6.12 -5.88
CA CYS A 84 -12.66 5.75 -6.01
C CYS A 84 -13.51 6.28 -4.85
N ALA A 85 -12.94 7.19 -4.05
CA ALA A 85 -13.59 7.76 -2.88
C ALA A 85 -14.92 8.44 -3.23
N GLN A 86 -15.91 8.27 -2.35
CA GLN A 86 -17.24 8.85 -2.48
C GLN A 86 -17.40 10.07 -1.55
N PRO A 87 -18.38 10.96 -1.81
CA PRO A 87 -18.65 12.09 -0.92
C PRO A 87 -19.07 11.71 0.51
N SER A 88 -19.49 10.46 0.71
CA SER A 88 -19.87 9.89 2.02
C SER A 88 -18.69 9.32 2.80
N ASP A 89 -17.50 9.26 2.22
CA ASP A 89 -16.34 8.65 2.84
C ASP A 89 -15.82 9.50 4.00
N HIS A 90 -15.33 8.83 5.04
CA HIS A 90 -14.77 9.52 6.21
C HIS A 90 -13.45 10.26 5.93
N LEU A 91 -12.77 9.96 4.81
CA LEU A 91 -11.58 10.67 4.35
C LEU A 91 -11.91 11.62 3.18
N ALA A 92 -11.93 12.91 3.48
CA ALA A 92 -12.15 13.97 2.52
C ALA A 92 -10.86 14.66 2.06
N ASN A 93 -10.93 15.34 0.92
CA ASN A 93 -9.87 16.21 0.39
C ASN A 93 -8.46 15.59 0.27
N PRO A 94 -8.31 14.33 -0.20
CA PRO A 94 -6.99 13.75 -0.41
C PRO A 94 -6.24 14.56 -1.48
N LYS A 95 -5.03 15.01 -1.14
CA LYS A 95 -4.15 15.74 -2.06
C LYS A 95 -2.71 15.33 -1.84
N VAL A 96 -2.06 14.91 -2.92
CA VAL A 96 -0.63 14.62 -2.94
C VAL A 96 0.05 15.64 -3.84
N THR A 97 1.11 16.27 -3.35
CA THR A 97 1.92 17.23 -4.10
C THR A 97 3.39 16.90 -3.90
N THR A 98 4.19 17.03 -4.94
CA THR A 98 5.64 16.86 -4.87
C THR A 98 6.31 18.15 -5.33
N SER A 99 7.17 18.73 -4.49
CA SER A 99 7.92 19.94 -4.82
C SER A 99 9.28 19.91 -4.14
N GLY A 100 10.35 20.17 -4.89
CA GLY A 100 11.72 20.20 -4.35
C GLY A 100 12.17 18.90 -3.69
N GLY A 101 11.74 17.74 -4.21
CA GLY A 101 12.04 16.43 -3.62
C GLY A 101 11.25 16.11 -2.34
N VAL A 102 10.27 16.93 -1.97
CA VAL A 102 9.38 16.68 -0.83
C VAL A 102 7.98 16.33 -1.34
N THR A 103 7.50 15.15 -0.98
CA THR A 103 6.12 14.74 -1.17
C THR A 103 5.30 15.14 0.06
N THR A 104 4.22 15.87 -0.16
CA THR A 104 3.23 16.28 0.84
C THR A 104 1.90 15.66 0.50
N ALA A 105 1.37 14.83 1.41
CA ALA A 105 0.02 14.29 1.38
C ALA A 105 -0.83 15.01 2.43
N THR A 106 -2.03 15.46 2.06
CA THR A 106 -3.03 16.01 2.98
C THR A 106 -4.36 15.29 2.80
N ALA A 107 -5.13 15.18 3.87
CA ALA A 107 -6.49 14.66 3.88
C ALA A 107 -7.23 15.19 5.13
N THR A 108 -8.54 15.06 5.20
CA THR A 108 -9.34 15.41 6.38
C THR A 108 -10.14 14.18 6.79
N LEU A 109 -10.01 13.76 8.05
CA LEU A 109 -10.86 12.75 8.66
C LEU A 109 -12.02 13.43 9.39
N ASP A 110 -13.25 12.96 9.23
CA ASP A 110 -14.40 13.49 9.96
C ASP A 110 -14.64 12.81 11.33
N GLU A 111 -14.00 11.67 11.57
CA GLU A 111 -14.06 10.92 12.83
C GLU A 111 -12.71 10.35 13.31
N ASP A 112 -12.69 9.92 14.57
CA ASP A 112 -11.51 9.29 15.17
C ASP A 112 -11.42 7.83 14.71
N LEU A 113 -10.28 7.42 14.14
CA LEU A 113 -10.08 6.06 13.66
C LEU A 113 -9.24 5.25 14.65
N ALA A 114 -9.90 4.39 15.42
CA ALA A 114 -9.26 3.44 16.32
C ALA A 114 -8.97 2.09 15.65
N ALA A 115 -9.77 1.73 14.65
CA ALA A 115 -9.68 0.50 13.89
C ALA A 115 -10.14 0.73 12.46
N VAL A 116 -9.51 0.05 11.51
CA VAL A 116 -9.99 -0.03 10.12
C VAL A 116 -9.84 -1.46 9.61
N LYS A 117 -10.59 -1.81 8.57
CA LYS A 117 -10.42 -3.02 7.79
C LYS A 117 -10.07 -2.64 6.37
N VAL A 118 -8.96 -3.15 5.88
CA VAL A 118 -8.57 -2.98 4.47
C VAL A 118 -9.08 -4.18 3.70
N HIS A 119 -10.02 -3.93 2.79
CA HIS A 119 -10.54 -4.88 1.82
C HIS A 119 -9.78 -4.71 0.51
N VAL A 120 -9.01 -5.72 0.13
CA VAL A 120 -8.31 -5.77 -1.16
C VAL A 120 -9.10 -6.70 -2.04
N ASP A 121 -9.60 -6.20 -3.17
CA ASP A 121 -10.19 -7.01 -4.24
C ASP A 121 -9.47 -6.68 -5.55
N LEU A 122 -8.45 -7.47 -5.86
CA LEU A 122 -7.60 -7.30 -7.04
C LEU A 122 -7.70 -8.53 -7.91
N THR A 123 -7.55 -8.34 -9.21
CA THR A 123 -7.34 -9.40 -10.19
C THR A 123 -5.98 -9.17 -10.81
N ILE A 124 -5.07 -10.12 -10.59
CA ILE A 124 -3.82 -10.17 -11.33
C ILE A 124 -4.08 -10.97 -12.60
N LYS A 125 -3.66 -10.44 -13.74
CA LYS A 125 -3.69 -11.13 -15.01
C LYS A 125 -2.29 -11.23 -15.57
N GLU A 126 -1.90 -12.45 -15.92
CA GLU A 126 -0.65 -12.74 -16.61
C GLU A 126 -0.98 -13.59 -17.84
N LEU A 127 -0.73 -13.02 -19.02
CA LEU A 127 -1.09 -13.63 -20.31
C LEU A 127 -2.58 -14.07 -20.37
N PHE A 128 -2.84 -15.37 -20.21
CA PHE A 128 -4.17 -16.00 -20.25
C PHE A 128 -4.72 -16.38 -18.87
N VAL A 129 -3.92 -16.30 -17.81
CA VAL A 129 -4.33 -16.65 -16.44
C VAL A 129 -4.84 -15.40 -15.73
N LYS A 130 -5.98 -15.53 -15.03
CA LYS A 130 -6.53 -14.51 -14.14
C LYS A 130 -6.60 -15.08 -12.73
N VAL A 131 -5.99 -14.39 -11.78
CA VAL A 131 -5.93 -14.81 -10.39
C VAL A 131 -6.58 -13.73 -9.53
N PRO A 132 -7.77 -13.99 -8.95
CA PRO A 132 -8.39 -13.08 -8.00
C PRO A 132 -7.64 -13.13 -6.66
N ILE A 133 -7.45 -11.95 -6.08
CA ILE A 133 -6.85 -11.74 -4.77
C ILE A 133 -7.87 -10.99 -3.94
N LYS A 134 -8.41 -11.68 -2.93
CA LYS A 134 -9.30 -11.11 -1.93
C LYS A 134 -8.66 -11.19 -0.57
N LEU A 135 -8.42 -10.04 0.06
CA LEU A 135 -7.80 -9.97 1.39
C LEU A 135 -8.57 -9.01 2.27
N ASP A 136 -8.85 -9.45 3.49
CA ASP A 136 -9.36 -8.61 4.56
C ASP A 136 -8.27 -8.47 5.63
N ILE A 137 -7.80 -7.24 5.83
CA ILE A 137 -6.69 -6.93 6.73
C ILE A 137 -7.23 -6.00 7.82
N PRO A 138 -7.58 -6.51 9.01
CA PRO A 138 -7.94 -5.67 10.14
C PRO A 138 -6.69 -4.97 10.69
N MET A 139 -6.83 -3.70 11.02
CA MET A 139 -5.79 -2.86 11.59
C MET A 139 -6.36 -2.09 12.79
N THR A 140 -5.57 -1.93 13.85
CA THR A 140 -5.97 -1.16 15.03
C THR A 140 -4.84 -0.25 15.50
N TRP A 141 -5.23 0.90 16.06
CA TRP A 141 -4.34 1.90 16.64
C TRP A 141 -4.81 2.29 18.03
N SER A 142 -3.87 2.50 18.94
CA SER A 142 -4.11 3.08 20.25
C SER A 142 -2.97 4.04 20.58
N PRO A 143 -3.22 5.33 20.87
CA PRO A 143 -4.52 6.00 20.80
C PRO A 143 -5.08 6.04 19.35
N PRO A 144 -6.39 6.30 19.18
CA PRO A 144 -6.99 6.47 17.85
C PRO A 144 -6.31 7.59 17.05
N LEU A 145 -6.34 7.47 15.73
CA LEU A 145 -6.04 8.59 14.84
C LEU A 145 -7.13 9.65 15.03
N ALA A 146 -6.75 10.83 15.50
CA ALA A 146 -7.71 11.89 15.74
C ALA A 146 -8.34 12.38 14.44
N LYS A 147 -9.63 12.72 14.48
CA LYS A 147 -10.32 13.45 13.43
C LYS A 147 -9.66 14.80 13.14
N GLY A 148 -9.91 15.32 11.96
CA GLY A 148 -9.47 16.64 11.49
C GLY A 148 -8.47 16.55 10.35
N ASP A 149 -7.73 17.64 10.15
CA ASP A 149 -6.81 17.77 9.02
C ASP A 149 -5.50 17.03 9.27
N TRP A 150 -5.22 16.08 8.39
CA TRP A 150 -3.97 15.33 8.33
C TRP A 150 -3.04 15.87 7.27
N LYS A 151 -1.75 15.95 7.61
CA LYS A 151 -0.66 16.31 6.71
C LYS A 151 0.56 15.44 6.99
N VAL A 152 1.00 14.73 5.96
CA VAL A 152 2.25 13.97 5.95
C VAL A 152 3.20 14.62 4.96
N THR A 153 4.45 14.87 5.35
CA THR A 153 5.51 15.26 4.41
C THR A 153 6.68 14.31 4.52
N GLY A 154 7.28 13.92 3.40
CA GLY A 154 8.45 13.05 3.32
C GLY A 154 9.37 13.46 2.18
N SER A 155 10.68 13.28 2.35
CA SER A 155 11.70 13.57 1.34
C SER A 155 12.06 12.37 0.47
N GLU A 156 11.49 11.20 0.78
CA GLU A 156 11.60 10.00 -0.04
C GLU A 156 10.27 9.83 -0.79
N SER A 157 10.35 9.67 -2.11
CA SER A 157 9.21 9.25 -2.90
C SER A 157 8.80 7.85 -2.42
N PHE A 158 7.57 7.72 -1.93
CA PHE A 158 6.96 6.40 -1.74
C PHE A 158 6.69 5.81 -3.12
N GLU A 159 7.71 5.21 -3.73
CA GLU A 159 7.52 4.45 -4.96
C GLU A 159 6.94 3.08 -4.61
N MET A 160 5.61 3.00 -4.54
CA MET A 160 4.89 1.74 -4.66
C MET A 160 4.83 1.36 -6.14
N GLY A 161 5.97 1.03 -6.72
CA GLY A 161 6.06 0.51 -8.08
C GLY A 161 6.15 -1.00 -8.04
N ALA A 162 5.18 -1.72 -8.60
CA ALA A 162 5.43 -3.08 -9.03
C ALA A 162 6.49 -3.01 -10.14
N LYS A 163 7.71 -3.50 -9.86
CA LYS A 163 8.70 -3.71 -10.93
C LYS A 163 8.04 -4.58 -11.98
N GLY A 164 7.91 -4.06 -13.19
CA GLY A 164 7.16 -4.68 -14.28
C GLY A 164 7.73 -6.05 -14.62
N LEU A 165 7.14 -7.10 -14.04
CA LEU A 165 7.15 -8.41 -14.67
C LEU A 165 6.37 -8.23 -15.98
N LEU A 166 7.07 -8.38 -17.10
CA LEU A 166 6.50 -8.22 -18.43
C LEU A 166 5.25 -9.10 -18.55
N GLY A 167 4.11 -8.48 -18.90
CA GLY A 167 2.85 -9.20 -19.12
C GLY A 167 1.93 -9.36 -17.90
N VAL A 168 2.31 -8.83 -16.73
CA VAL A 168 1.45 -8.80 -15.53
C VAL A 168 0.68 -7.48 -15.44
N THR A 169 -0.64 -7.56 -15.33
CA THR A 169 -1.53 -6.42 -15.04
C THR A 169 -2.32 -6.69 -13.77
N ALA A 170 -2.44 -5.69 -12.91
CA ALA A 170 -3.33 -5.69 -11.76
C ALA A 170 -4.49 -4.72 -11.98
N GLN A 171 -5.71 -5.21 -11.73
CA GLN A 171 -6.95 -4.43 -11.80
C GLN A 171 -7.82 -4.69 -10.58
N GLY A 172 -8.43 -3.67 -10.01
CA GLY A 172 -9.39 -3.83 -8.92
C GLY A 172 -9.40 -2.64 -7.97
N GLN A 173 -9.74 -2.89 -6.71
CA GLN A 173 -9.90 -1.85 -5.71
C GLN A 173 -9.38 -2.27 -4.34
N ILE A 174 -8.95 -1.27 -3.59
CA ILE A 174 -8.63 -1.34 -2.17
C ILE A 174 -9.60 -0.40 -1.46
N VAL A 175 -10.44 -0.95 -0.60
CA VAL A 175 -11.41 -0.19 0.22
C VAL A 175 -10.95 -0.26 1.67
N ILE A 176 -10.93 0.87 2.35
CA ILE A 176 -10.63 0.94 3.78
C ILE A 176 -11.91 1.31 4.49
N ASN A 177 -12.38 0.45 5.39
CA ASN A 177 -13.57 0.68 6.21
C ASN A 177 -13.18 0.94 7.66
N ASP A 178 -13.97 1.71 8.39
CA ASP A 178 -13.76 1.97 9.83
C ASP A 178 -14.15 0.74 10.70
N GLY A 179 -14.16 0.91 12.02
CA GLY A 179 -14.60 -0.13 12.96
C GLY A 179 -16.10 -0.45 12.92
N LYS A 180 -16.91 0.36 12.22
CA LYS A 180 -18.37 0.20 12.03
C LYS A 180 -18.71 -0.28 10.61
N ASP A 181 -17.71 -0.67 9.82
CA ASP A 181 -17.86 -1.09 8.43
C ASP A 181 -18.38 0.02 7.49
N THR A 182 -18.11 1.30 7.81
CA THR A 182 -18.34 2.44 6.91
C THR A 182 -17.06 2.81 6.15
N GLU A 183 -17.20 3.19 4.88
CA GLU A 183 -16.05 3.48 4.01
C GLU A 183 -15.29 4.73 4.50
N VAL A 184 -14.01 4.56 4.77
CA VAL A 184 -13.07 5.64 5.06
C VAL A 184 -12.49 6.17 3.76
N THR A 185 -12.04 5.29 2.86
CA THR A 185 -11.53 5.69 1.54
C THR A 185 -11.43 4.50 0.59
N CYS A 186 -11.46 4.77 -0.71
CA CYS A 186 -11.26 3.79 -1.76
C CYS A 186 -10.19 4.21 -2.76
N VAL A 187 -9.36 3.24 -3.15
CA VAL A 187 -8.34 3.36 -4.19
C VAL A 187 -8.55 2.29 -5.26
N ALA A 188 -8.74 2.70 -6.50
CA ALA A 188 -8.83 1.81 -7.65
C ALA A 188 -7.45 1.68 -8.30
N ILE A 189 -7.13 0.45 -8.72
CA ILE A 189 -5.90 0.10 -9.43
C ILE A 189 -6.29 -0.35 -10.84
N ASP A 190 -5.73 0.30 -11.85
CA ASP A 190 -5.75 -0.14 -13.25
C ASP A 190 -4.36 0.03 -13.83
N SER A 191 -3.52 -0.98 -13.60
CA SER A 191 -2.20 -1.05 -14.23
C SER A 191 -2.33 -1.66 -15.61
N LYS A 192 -2.38 -0.81 -16.63
CA LYS A 192 -2.20 -1.26 -18.01
C LYS A 192 -0.73 -1.63 -18.20
N THR A 193 -0.48 -2.73 -18.89
CA THR A 193 0.87 -3.13 -19.29
C THR A 193 1.54 -1.95 -20.00
N SER A 194 2.69 -1.49 -19.51
CA SER A 194 3.54 -0.67 -20.37
C SER A 194 3.99 -1.58 -21.51
N GLU A 195 3.61 -1.20 -22.73
CA GLU A 195 4.04 -1.88 -23.95
C GLU A 195 5.58 -1.91 -23.93
N PRO A 196 6.23 -3.08 -24.10
CA PRO A 196 7.68 -3.08 -24.24
C PRO A 196 7.99 -2.26 -25.49
N ALA A 197 8.68 -1.14 -25.32
CA ALA A 197 9.24 -0.41 -26.45
C ALA A 197 10.17 -1.38 -27.18
N LEU A 198 9.68 -1.89 -28.31
CA LEU A 198 10.41 -2.77 -29.18
C LEU A 198 11.48 -1.91 -29.85
N VAL A 199 12.68 -1.86 -29.23
CA VAL A 199 13.86 -1.28 -29.86
C VAL A 199 14.27 -2.26 -30.96
N VAL A 200 13.79 -2.01 -32.17
CA VAL A 200 14.30 -2.63 -33.41
C VAL A 200 15.63 -1.98 -33.77
#